data_AF-A0A522GLY7-F1
#
_entry.id   AF-A0A522GLY7-F1
#
_cell.length_a   1.000
_cell.length_b   1.000
_cell.length_c   1.000
_cell.angle_alpha   90.00
_cell.angle_beta   90.00
_cell.angle_gamma   90.00
#
_symmetry.space_group_name_H-M   'P 1'
#
loop_
_entity.id
_entity.type
_entity.pdbx_description
1 polymer ?
#
loop_
_entity_poly.entity_id
_entity_poly.type
_entity_poly.pdbx_seq_one_letter_code
_entity_poly.pdbx_strand_id
1 'polypeptide(L)'
;MSARPSGNCAEVIDAAARALLPKVMAWLKSQGDFSSDDEVLSDLKGAIRSPSHGAGDGYTIASALDQKRGWLPDFDLVEILESASSEKMEAHRRLVGEWVLRDGIKLEFGVGIRVETDRGPGVISALWSETAEYVVATDDEPRHANGGGWVLPAERCKRIAQTVE
;
A
#
# COMPACT_ATOMS: atom_id res chain seq x y z
N MET A 1 20.68 1.53 -8.74
CA MET A 1 19.55 1.65 -7.79
C MET A 1 18.50 0.64 -8.19
N SER A 2 17.93 -0.03 -7.21
CA SER A 2 16.82 -0.97 -7.40
C SER A 2 15.50 -0.21 -7.59
N ALA A 3 14.51 -0.84 -8.22
CA ALA A 3 13.19 -0.23 -8.41
C ALA A 3 12.47 -0.07 -7.06
N ARG A 4 11.68 1.01 -6.92
CA ARG A 4 10.78 1.23 -5.78
C ARG A 4 9.79 0.05 -5.67
N PRO A 5 9.61 -0.56 -4.49
CA PRO A 5 8.60 -1.60 -4.29
C PRO A 5 7.20 -1.09 -4.66
N SER A 6 6.48 -1.85 -5.47
CA SER A 6 5.08 -1.55 -5.78
C SER A 6 4.17 -2.17 -4.71
N GLY A 7 3.01 -1.56 -4.44
CA GLY A 7 2.07 -2.10 -3.46
C GLY A 7 1.49 -3.48 -3.82
N ASN A 8 1.73 -3.97 -5.04
CA ASN A 8 1.30 -5.29 -5.50
C ASN A 8 2.48 -6.27 -5.73
N CYS A 9 3.71 -5.92 -5.33
CA CYS A 9 4.84 -6.83 -5.48
C CYS A 9 4.74 -8.02 -4.51
N ALA A 10 5.42 -9.11 -4.83
CA ALA A 10 5.29 -10.37 -4.09
C ALA A 10 5.65 -10.22 -2.61
N GLU A 11 6.65 -9.38 -2.31
CA GLU A 11 7.15 -9.11 -0.97
C GLU A 11 6.12 -8.38 -0.11
N VAL A 12 5.39 -7.42 -0.67
CA VAL A 12 4.29 -6.71 0.03
C VAL A 12 3.17 -7.68 0.35
N ILE A 13 2.77 -8.50 -0.62
CA ILE A 13 1.69 -9.48 -0.46
C ILE A 13 2.09 -10.57 0.56
N ASP A 14 3.34 -11.05 0.53
CA ASP A 14 3.85 -12.01 1.50
C ASP A 14 3.83 -11.43 2.92
N ALA A 15 4.32 -10.20 3.11
CA ALA A 15 4.31 -9.55 4.41
C ALA A 15 2.89 -9.35 4.96
N ALA A 16 1.95 -8.91 4.13
CA ALA A 16 0.55 -8.74 4.53
C ALA A 16 -0.11 -10.08 4.91
N ALA A 17 0.11 -11.12 4.09
CA ALA A 17 -0.43 -12.45 4.37
C ALA A 17 0.14 -13.04 5.67
N ARG A 18 1.43 -12.83 5.96
CA ARG A 18 2.06 -13.26 7.22
C ARG A 18 1.50 -12.55 8.44
N ALA A 19 1.10 -11.29 8.33
CA ALA A 19 0.47 -10.55 9.42
C ALA A 19 -0.91 -11.13 9.78
N LEU A 20 -1.67 -11.60 8.78
CA LEU A 20 -2.99 -12.20 8.97
C LEU A 20 -2.95 -13.67 9.40
N LEU A 21 -1.89 -14.39 9.01
CA LEU A 21 -1.75 -15.84 9.18
C LEU A 21 -2.10 -16.33 10.61
N PRO A 22 -1.61 -15.73 11.70
CA PRO A 22 -1.91 -16.25 13.05
C PRO A 22 -3.42 -16.24 13.39
N LYS A 23 -4.14 -15.20 12.95
CA LYS A 23 -5.58 -15.06 13.20
C LYS A 23 -6.38 -16.05 12.36
N VAL A 24 -6.03 -16.17 11.08
CA VAL A 24 -6.67 -17.11 10.15
C VAL A 24 -6.43 -18.56 10.57
N MET A 25 -5.21 -18.90 11.00
CA MET A 25 -4.89 -20.24 11.53
C MET A 25 -5.69 -20.57 12.80
N ALA A 26 -5.90 -19.59 13.68
CA ALA A 26 -6.74 -19.78 14.86
C ALA A 26 -8.21 -20.06 14.47
N TRP A 27 -8.74 -19.30 13.51
CA TRP A 27 -10.08 -19.51 12.97
C TRP A 27 -10.22 -20.88 12.30
N LEU A 28 -9.30 -21.28 11.40
CA LEU A 28 -9.32 -22.60 10.76
C LEU A 28 -9.35 -23.75 11.78
N LYS A 29 -8.52 -23.67 12.82
CA LYS A 29 -8.52 -24.66 13.91
C LYS A 29 -9.86 -24.75 14.63
N SER A 30 -10.57 -23.64 14.82
CA SER A 30 -11.93 -23.66 15.40
C SER A 30 -12.98 -24.28 14.48
N GLN A 31 -12.75 -24.26 13.17
CA GLN A 31 -13.58 -24.94 12.17
C GLN A 31 -13.22 -26.43 12.01
N GLY A 32 -12.20 -26.93 12.72
CA GLY A 32 -11.71 -28.30 12.60
C GLY A 32 -10.80 -28.54 11.38
N ASP A 33 -10.29 -27.47 10.76
CA ASP A 33 -9.31 -27.52 9.69
C ASP A 33 -7.88 -27.46 10.26
N PHE A 34 -7.01 -28.37 9.78
CA PHE A 34 -5.63 -28.53 10.22
C PHE A 34 -4.63 -28.33 9.06
N SER A 35 -5.01 -27.53 8.07
CA SER A 35 -4.13 -27.07 7.00
C SER A 35 -2.83 -26.50 7.54
N SER A 36 -1.74 -26.67 6.80
CA SER A 36 -0.42 -26.18 7.18
C SER A 36 -0.29 -24.66 7.00
N ASP A 37 0.61 -24.04 7.76
CA ASP A 37 0.94 -22.61 7.63
C ASP A 37 1.27 -22.22 6.18
N ASP A 38 2.01 -23.07 5.46
CA ASP A 38 2.43 -22.80 4.08
C ASP A 38 1.24 -22.82 3.09
N GLU A 39 0.29 -23.73 3.27
CA GLU A 39 -0.94 -23.81 2.47
C GLU A 39 -1.81 -22.57 2.69
N VAL A 40 -2.08 -22.25 3.97
CA VAL A 40 -2.89 -21.09 4.37
C VAL A 40 -2.25 -19.79 3.90
N LEU A 41 -0.92 -19.68 4.03
CA LEU A 41 -0.18 -18.52 3.57
C LEU A 41 -0.26 -18.37 2.03
N SER A 42 -0.14 -19.47 1.28
CA SER A 42 -0.30 -19.46 -0.17
C SER A 42 -1.70 -18.97 -0.59
N ASP A 43 -2.73 -19.40 0.14
CA ASP A 43 -4.11 -19.05 -0.14
C ASP A 43 -4.42 -17.59 0.15
N LEU A 44 -3.95 -17.09 1.30
CA LEU A 44 -4.02 -15.67 1.65
C LEU A 44 -3.32 -14.79 0.62
N LYS A 45 -2.11 -15.16 0.18
CA LYS A 45 -1.40 -14.43 -0.89
C LYS A 45 -2.22 -14.37 -2.17
N GLY A 46 -2.83 -15.49 -2.55
CA GLY A 46 -3.70 -15.57 -3.74
C GLY A 46 -4.94 -14.69 -3.63
N ALA A 47 -5.54 -14.61 -2.44
CA ALA A 47 -6.73 -13.80 -2.18
C ALA A 47 -6.40 -12.29 -2.11
N ILE A 48 -5.38 -11.90 -1.36
CA ILE A 48 -4.94 -10.48 -1.20
C ILE A 48 -4.44 -9.90 -2.53
N ARG A 49 -3.85 -10.73 -3.39
CA ARG A 49 -3.38 -10.30 -4.72
C ARG A 49 -4.52 -10.05 -5.72
N SER A 50 -5.71 -10.62 -5.48
CA SER A 50 -6.78 -10.60 -6.47
C SER A 50 -7.29 -9.17 -6.73
N PRO A 51 -7.34 -8.70 -7.99
CA PRO A 51 -7.76 -7.35 -8.35
C PRO A 51 -9.29 -7.15 -8.35
N SER A 52 -10.05 -7.96 -7.60
CA SER A 52 -11.51 -7.92 -7.61
C SER A 52 -12.00 -6.60 -7.00
N HIS A 53 -12.43 -5.65 -7.84
CA HIS A 53 -13.41 -4.54 -7.78
C HIS A 53 -13.93 -3.93 -6.44
N GLY A 54 -13.35 -4.26 -5.29
CA GLY A 54 -13.60 -3.71 -3.96
C GLY A 54 -12.30 -3.90 -3.17
N ALA A 55 -11.48 -2.85 -3.14
CA ALA A 55 -10.09 -2.94 -2.71
C ALA A 55 -9.96 -3.31 -1.23
N GLY A 56 -9.82 -4.60 -0.96
CA GLY A 56 -9.40 -5.11 0.34
C GLY A 56 -10.45 -5.08 1.44
N ASP A 57 -11.74 -5.08 1.10
CA ASP A 57 -12.78 -5.41 2.10
C ASP A 57 -12.72 -6.90 2.46
N GLY A 58 -12.94 -7.22 3.73
CA GLY A 58 -12.77 -8.57 4.26
C GLY A 58 -13.70 -9.57 3.61
N TYR A 59 -14.89 -9.13 3.20
CA TYR A 59 -15.90 -9.97 2.55
C TYR A 59 -15.47 -10.45 1.16
N THR A 60 -14.90 -9.56 0.34
CA THR A 60 -14.40 -9.90 -1.00
C THR A 60 -13.26 -10.90 -0.91
N ILE A 61 -12.38 -10.74 0.09
CA ILE A 61 -11.28 -11.68 0.33
C ILE A 61 -11.84 -13.04 0.80
N ALA A 62 -12.78 -13.05 1.75
CA ALA A 62 -13.44 -14.26 2.21
C ALA A 62 -14.15 -15.01 1.07
N SER A 63 -14.90 -14.28 0.23
CA SER A 63 -15.57 -14.87 -0.93
C SER A 63 -14.58 -15.47 -1.94
N ALA A 64 -13.43 -14.84 -2.15
CA ALA A 64 -12.38 -15.39 -3.01
C ALA A 64 -11.76 -16.68 -2.43
N LEU A 65 -11.65 -16.77 -1.10
CA LEU A 65 -11.18 -17.97 -0.40
C LEU A 65 -12.21 -19.09 -0.46
N ASP A 66 -13.50 -18.78 -0.32
CA ASP A 66 -14.59 -19.74 -0.50
C ASP A 66 -14.56 -20.37 -1.90
N GLN A 67 -14.57 -19.53 -2.94
CA GLN A 67 -14.60 -20.00 -4.33
C GLN A 67 -13.41 -20.91 -4.70
N LYS A 68 -12.25 -20.73 -4.05
CA LYS A 68 -11.03 -21.47 -4.38
C LYS A 68 -10.74 -22.63 -3.43
N ARG A 69 -11.16 -22.53 -2.17
CA ARG A 69 -10.75 -23.41 -1.06
C ARG A 69 -11.92 -23.91 -0.20
N GLY A 70 -13.13 -23.42 -0.42
CA GLY A 70 -14.31 -23.80 0.35
C GLY A 70 -14.34 -23.21 1.76
N TRP A 71 -13.56 -22.15 2.02
CA TRP A 71 -13.60 -21.43 3.28
C TRP A 71 -14.87 -20.59 3.34
N LEU A 72 -15.94 -21.20 3.84
CA LEU A 72 -17.25 -20.57 3.93
C LEU A 72 -17.15 -19.22 4.66
N PRO A 73 -17.58 -18.10 4.03
CA PRO A 73 -17.49 -16.79 4.66
C PRO A 73 -18.42 -16.73 5.87
N ASP A 74 -17.84 -16.60 7.06
CA ASP A 74 -18.55 -16.27 8.29
C ASP A 74 -18.14 -14.88 8.80
N PHE A 75 -18.83 -14.41 9.84
CA PHE A 75 -18.58 -13.09 10.41
C PHE A 75 -17.13 -12.95 10.92
N ASP A 76 -16.62 -13.98 11.60
CA ASP A 76 -15.29 -13.96 12.23
C ASP A 76 -14.17 -13.88 11.17
N LEU A 77 -14.28 -14.67 10.09
CA LEU A 77 -13.33 -14.65 8.98
C LEU A 77 -13.34 -13.28 8.29
N VAL A 78 -14.52 -12.72 8.03
CA VAL A 78 -14.66 -11.40 7.40
C VAL A 78 -14.01 -10.32 8.27
N GLU A 79 -14.25 -10.33 9.58
CA GLU A 79 -13.64 -9.37 10.52
C GLU A 79 -12.11 -9.48 10.55
N ILE A 80 -11.56 -10.70 10.54
CA ILE A 80 -10.11 -10.93 10.45
C ILE A 80 -9.55 -10.31 9.16
N LEU A 81 -10.21 -10.57 8.03
CA LEU A 81 -9.75 -10.16 6.70
C LEU A 81 -9.98 -8.68 6.40
N GLU A 82 -10.84 -7.99 7.14
CA GLU A 82 -11.07 -6.54 7.01
C GLU A 82 -9.77 -5.73 7.21
N SER A 83 -8.86 -6.24 8.03
CA SER A 83 -7.55 -5.63 8.25
C SER A 83 -6.58 -5.79 7.07
N ALA A 84 -6.85 -6.66 6.08
CA ALA A 84 -5.91 -7.00 5.01
C ALA A 84 -5.43 -5.79 4.19
N SER A 85 -6.33 -4.84 3.91
CA SER A 85 -5.97 -3.60 3.21
C SER A 85 -4.97 -2.76 3.99
N SER A 86 -5.19 -2.62 5.31
CA SER A 86 -4.28 -1.89 6.19
C SER A 86 -2.93 -2.60 6.36
N GLU A 87 -2.93 -3.94 6.50
CA GLU A 87 -1.69 -4.73 6.60
C GLU A 87 -0.85 -4.63 5.32
N LYS A 88 -1.51 -4.61 4.16
CA LYS A 88 -0.87 -4.41 2.86
C LYS A 88 -0.26 -3.00 2.73
N MET A 89 -0.99 -1.97 3.16
CA MET A 89 -0.50 -0.60 3.14
C MET A 89 0.72 -0.43 4.05
N GLU A 90 0.69 -1.00 5.26
CA GLU A 90 1.79 -0.95 6.21
C GLU A 90 3.01 -1.73 5.71
N ALA A 91 2.80 -2.92 5.15
CA ALA A 91 3.85 -3.69 4.50
C ALA A 91 4.51 -2.92 3.35
N HIS A 92 3.73 -2.25 2.52
CA HIS A 92 4.24 -1.42 1.43
C HIS A 92 5.06 -0.25 1.95
N ARG A 93 4.53 0.50 2.92
CA ARG A 93 5.23 1.63 3.54
C ARG A 93 6.58 1.21 4.13
N ARG A 94 6.60 0.11 4.89
CA ARG A 94 7.81 -0.43 5.50
C ARG A 94 8.84 -0.83 4.44
N LEU A 95 8.45 -1.58 3.42
CA LEU A 95 9.36 -2.04 2.37
C LEU A 95 9.91 -0.88 1.52
N VAL A 96 9.09 0.15 1.27
CA VAL A 96 9.57 1.39 0.63
C VAL A 96 10.59 2.09 1.54
N GLY A 97 10.35 2.17 2.85
CA GLY A 97 11.31 2.75 3.78
C GLY A 97 12.64 2.00 3.84
N GLU A 98 12.58 0.67 3.86
CA GLU A 98 13.78 -0.18 3.75
C GLU A 98 14.53 0.06 2.43
N TRP A 99 13.81 0.22 1.32
CA TRP A 99 14.40 0.57 0.02
C TRP A 99 15.07 1.95 0.05
N VAL A 100 14.43 2.98 0.62
CA VAL A 100 15.00 4.32 0.77
C VAL A 100 16.31 4.27 1.55
N LEU A 101 16.32 3.58 2.69
CA LEU A 101 17.50 3.45 3.54
C LEU A 101 18.62 2.68 2.85
N ARG A 102 18.31 1.53 2.23
CA ARG A 102 19.28 0.66 1.54
C ARG A 102 19.95 1.36 0.35
N ASP A 103 19.16 2.03 -0.47
CA ASP A 103 19.63 2.63 -1.72
C ASP A 103 20.09 4.09 -1.53
N GLY A 104 19.97 4.65 -0.32
CA GLY A 104 20.40 6.00 0.02
C GLY A 104 19.61 7.09 -0.72
N ILE A 105 18.32 6.84 -0.95
CA ILE A 105 17.43 7.73 -1.72
C ILE A 105 17.24 9.05 -0.95
N LYS A 106 17.35 10.17 -1.66
CA LYS A 106 17.15 11.51 -1.10
C LYS A 106 16.18 12.30 -1.97
N LEU A 107 15.35 13.10 -1.32
CA LEU A 107 14.47 14.05 -2.01
C LEU A 107 15.31 15.21 -2.55
N GLU A 108 15.22 15.45 -3.85
CA GLU A 108 15.95 16.50 -4.55
C GLU A 108 15.37 17.91 -4.31
N PHE A 109 14.06 17.99 -4.05
CA PHE A 109 13.33 19.25 -3.95
C PHE A 109 12.94 19.55 -2.51
N GLY A 110 13.06 20.82 -2.13
CA GLY A 110 12.57 21.32 -0.84
C GLY A 110 11.11 21.75 -0.89
N VAL A 111 10.54 22.03 0.29
CA VAL A 111 9.24 22.70 0.43
C VAL A 111 9.27 24.07 -0.27
N GLY A 112 8.16 24.43 -0.91
CA GLY A 112 8.02 25.68 -1.66
C GLY A 112 8.49 25.60 -3.12
N ILE A 113 9.12 24.50 -3.53
CA ILE A 113 9.50 24.29 -4.93
C ILE A 113 8.27 23.95 -5.78
N ARG A 114 8.19 24.60 -6.94
CA ARG A 114 7.14 24.36 -7.93
C ARG A 114 7.52 23.18 -8.83
N VAL A 115 6.61 22.24 -8.97
CA VAL A 115 6.81 20.99 -9.70
C VAL A 115 5.64 20.72 -10.65
N GLU A 116 5.95 20.02 -11.74
CA GLU A 116 5.01 19.40 -12.65
C GLU A 116 4.83 17.95 -12.21
N THR A 117 3.58 17.48 -12.19
CA THR A 117 3.21 16.10 -11.83
C THR A 117 2.19 15.57 -12.83
N ASP A 118 1.88 14.28 -12.78
CA ASP A 118 0.78 13.72 -13.58
C ASP A 118 -0.63 14.09 -13.07
N ARG A 119 -0.71 14.84 -11.96
CA ARG A 119 -1.92 15.49 -11.45
C ARG A 119 -1.99 16.98 -11.80
N GLY A 120 -1.03 17.48 -12.58
CA GLY A 120 -0.88 18.89 -12.92
C GLY A 120 0.22 19.62 -12.12
N PRO A 121 0.42 20.91 -12.38
CA PRO A 121 1.40 21.74 -11.68
C PRO A 121 0.99 21.99 -10.23
N GLY A 122 1.98 22.15 -9.35
CA GLY A 122 1.76 22.43 -7.94
C GLY A 122 3.01 22.85 -7.19
N VAL A 123 2.88 23.01 -5.88
CA VAL A 123 3.98 23.36 -4.98
C VAL A 123 4.14 22.28 -3.91
N ILE A 124 5.37 21.89 -3.64
CA ILE A 124 5.69 20.94 -2.56
C ILE A 124 5.38 21.61 -1.22
N SER A 125 4.48 21.00 -0.44
CA SER A 125 4.05 21.49 0.87
C SER A 125 4.68 20.72 2.03
N ALA A 126 5.05 19.45 1.83
CA ALA A 126 5.75 18.64 2.82
C ALA A 126 6.64 17.57 2.17
N LEU A 127 7.60 17.07 2.96
CA LEU A 127 8.59 16.06 2.57
C LEU A 127 8.40 14.82 3.42
N TRP A 128 8.19 13.66 2.79
CA TRP A 128 8.14 12.37 3.47
C TRP A 128 9.39 11.60 3.08
N SER A 129 10.51 11.98 3.71
CA SER A 129 11.83 11.42 3.37
C SER A 129 11.93 9.93 3.63
N GLU A 130 11.22 9.41 4.63
CA GLU A 130 11.18 7.97 4.96
C GLU A 130 10.68 7.12 3.80
N THR A 131 9.78 7.65 2.97
CA THR A 131 9.21 6.95 1.82
C THR A 131 9.62 7.57 0.49
N ALA A 132 10.54 8.54 0.47
CA ALA A 132 10.89 9.31 -0.72
C ALA A 132 9.64 9.81 -1.49
N GLU A 133 8.74 10.47 -0.76
CA GLU A 133 7.51 11.06 -1.28
C GLU A 133 7.44 12.57 -0.99
N TYR A 134 6.74 13.28 -1.87
CA TYR A 134 6.36 14.68 -1.69
C TYR A 134 4.87 14.78 -1.43
N VAL A 135 4.47 15.73 -0.58
CA VAL A 135 3.09 16.22 -0.56
C VAL A 135 3.03 17.43 -1.49
N VAL A 136 2.21 17.35 -2.54
CA VAL A 136 2.08 18.41 -3.56
C VAL A 136 0.69 19.01 -3.50
N ALA A 137 0.62 20.31 -3.23
CA ALA A 137 -0.60 21.09 -3.38
C ALA A 137 -0.69 21.53 -4.84
N THR A 138 -1.57 20.89 -5.62
CA THR A 138 -1.81 21.23 -7.03
C THR A 138 -2.58 22.53 -7.14
N ASP A 139 -2.38 23.27 -8.25
CA ASP A 139 -3.01 24.58 -8.43
C ASP A 139 -4.53 24.51 -8.58
N ASP A 140 -5.04 23.40 -9.12
CA ASP A 140 -6.46 23.18 -9.42
C ASP A 140 -7.29 22.76 -8.19
N GLU A 141 -6.65 22.42 -7.07
CA GLU A 141 -7.36 22.06 -5.84
C GLU A 141 -7.40 23.22 -4.84
N PRO A 142 -8.59 23.60 -4.34
CA PRO A 142 -8.69 24.68 -3.37
C PRO A 142 -7.87 24.31 -2.13
N ARG A 143 -6.81 25.08 -1.89
CA ARG A 143 -5.88 24.95 -0.75
C ARG A 143 -6.62 24.46 0.48
N HIS A 144 -6.48 23.18 0.81
CA HIS A 144 -6.82 22.71 2.15
C HIS A 144 -5.92 23.51 3.09
N ALA A 145 -6.50 24.45 3.84
CA ALA A 145 -5.80 25.45 4.64
C ALA A 145 -4.86 24.87 5.73
N ASN A 146 -4.74 23.54 5.82
CA ASN A 146 -3.97 22.79 6.79
C ASN A 146 -3.02 21.74 6.15
N GLY A 147 -2.31 22.09 5.07
CA GLY A 147 -1.25 21.22 4.54
C GLY A 147 -1.74 19.98 3.77
N GLY A 148 -2.93 20.06 3.16
CA GLY A 148 -3.41 19.02 2.24
C GLY A 148 -2.66 19.04 0.91
N GLY A 149 -2.66 17.90 0.23
CA GLY A 149 -2.07 17.72 -1.09
C GLY A 149 -1.95 16.25 -1.45
N TRP A 150 -1.59 15.98 -2.69
CA TRP A 150 -1.35 14.62 -3.18
C TRP A 150 -0.01 14.12 -2.67
N VAL A 151 -0.01 12.94 -2.04
CA VAL A 151 1.23 12.22 -1.73
C VAL A 151 1.72 11.54 -3.01
N LEU A 152 2.88 11.97 -3.51
CA LEU A 152 3.42 11.53 -4.78
C LEU A 152 4.86 11.02 -4.60
N PRO A 153 5.21 9.86 -5.17
CA PRO A 153 6.60 9.40 -5.26
C PRO A 153 7.50 10.46 -5.91
N ALA A 154 8.72 10.61 -5.41
CA ALA A 154 9.65 11.64 -5.88
C ALA A 154 9.88 11.60 -7.40
N GLU A 155 9.94 10.40 -7.99
CA GLU A 155 10.11 10.16 -9.41
C GLU A 155 8.96 10.68 -10.30
N ARG A 156 7.81 11.04 -9.71
CA ARG A 156 6.66 11.63 -10.41
C ARG A 156 6.63 13.15 -10.37
N CYS A 157 7.57 13.79 -9.67
CA CYS A 157 7.68 15.24 -9.59
C CYS A 157 8.84 15.73 -10.46
N LYS A 158 8.59 16.69 -11.34
CA LYS A 158 9.62 17.33 -12.17
C LYS A 158 9.66 18.82 -11.88
N ARG A 159 10.86 19.40 -11.72
CA ARG A 159 10.96 20.85 -11.50
C ARG A 159 10.47 21.61 -12.74
N ILE A 160 9.58 22.58 -12.54
CA ILE A 160 9.23 23.52 -13.59
C ILE A 160 10.38 24.53 -13.69
N ALA A 161 10.96 24.68 -14.88
CA ALA A 161 11.98 25.69 -15.11
C ALA A 161 11.38 27.07 -14.82
N GLN A 162 11.98 27.83 -13.89
CA GLN A 162 11.62 29.23 -13.73
C GLN A 162 12.16 29.96 -14.96
N THR A 163 11.27 30.43 -15.83
CA THR A 163 11.62 31.42 -16.84
C THR A 163 12.06 32.66 -16.07
N VAL A 164 13.36 32.98 -16.13
CA VAL A 164 13.87 34.25 -15.63
C VAL A 164 13.45 35.30 -16.65
N GLU A 165 12.49 36.14 -16.29
CA GLU A 165 12.19 37.39 -17.01
C GLU A 165 13.19 38.48 -16.64
#